data_AF-D8FCL9-F1
#
_entry.id   AF-D8FCL9-F1
#
_cell.length_a   1.000
_cell.length_b   1.000
_cell.length_c   1.000
_cell.angle_alpha   90.00
_cell.angle_beta   90.00
_cell.angle_gamma   90.00
#
_symmetry.space_group_name_H-M   'P 1'
#
loop_
_entity.id
_entity.type
_entity.pdbx_description
1 polymer ?
#
loop_
_entity_poly.entity_id
_entity_poly.type
_entity_poly.pdbx_seq_one_letter_code
_entity_poly.pdbx_strand_id
1 'polypeptide(L)'
;MSAKVFISCGQASDEERIFAQSLGEWLRSEGYVPYVAIEVQSILDLNYGIIGELKTSDYYIFVNFKREEVHRGTERFRRGSLYTHQELAVAYAIGFERMLLLNQKGAFPEGMQSFMVSNVPEFSEPAEALELIRAAIGKAGWRPEYSRHLSLASLDLGPEITYYDHASPPRRARVLLATIRNGRSDIGAMQAVARLSSLVGADGTRRESPDRSHLKATGHSGYSQAILPQSTAVFDLLTIDLNSPSQLYLNSSHDVVPRAPVIDKPGNYELLYEVYSSGFPVLRLRVDIEHTGNPKTLRARCEGTTNKVRL
;
A
#
# COMPACT_ATOMS: atom_id res chain seq x y z
N MET A 1 6.71 -1.74 -9.08
CA MET A 1 6.63 -2.96 -8.26
C MET A 1 5.66 -3.90 -8.95
N SER A 2 5.93 -5.19 -8.92
CA SER A 2 5.00 -6.21 -9.41
C SER A 2 3.86 -6.42 -8.43
N ALA A 3 2.68 -6.74 -8.95
CA ALA A 3 1.46 -6.94 -8.21
C ALA A 3 1.58 -8.16 -7.31
N LYS A 4 1.16 -8.00 -6.07
CA LYS A 4 1.19 -9.07 -5.07
C LYS A 4 -0.12 -9.84 -5.08
N VAL A 5 -0.03 -11.17 -5.10
CA VAL A 5 -1.19 -12.07 -5.16
C VAL A 5 -1.24 -12.88 -3.87
N PHE A 6 -2.29 -12.69 -3.09
CA PHE A 6 -2.52 -13.50 -1.89
C PHE A 6 -3.24 -14.80 -2.28
N ILE A 7 -2.65 -15.95 -1.93
CA ILE A 7 -3.18 -17.28 -2.24
C ILE A 7 -3.68 -17.91 -0.95
N SER A 8 -5.00 -18.06 -0.87
CA SER A 8 -5.74 -18.68 0.22
C SER A 8 -6.31 -20.02 -0.25
N CYS A 9 -5.60 -21.10 0.02
CA CYS A 9 -6.06 -22.46 -0.31
C CYS A 9 -5.91 -23.45 0.87
N GLY A 10 -5.32 -22.97 1.97
CA GLY A 10 -4.81 -23.76 3.09
C GLY A 10 -3.79 -24.82 2.66
N GLN A 11 -3.25 -25.56 3.64
CA GLN A 11 -2.03 -26.36 3.48
C GLN A 11 -1.99 -27.64 4.34
N ALA A 12 -3.16 -28.24 4.59
CA ALA A 12 -3.31 -29.38 5.48
C ALA A 12 -2.84 -30.70 4.84
N SER A 13 -3.04 -30.86 3.53
CA SER A 13 -2.59 -32.04 2.78
C SER A 13 -1.40 -31.74 1.88
N ASP A 14 -0.68 -32.77 1.47
CA ASP A 14 0.42 -32.64 0.51
C ASP A 14 -0.08 -32.18 -0.87
N GLU A 15 -1.28 -32.60 -1.27
CA GLU A 15 -1.94 -32.13 -2.50
C GLU A 15 -2.15 -30.62 -2.50
N GLU A 16 -2.63 -30.05 -1.39
CA GLU A 16 -2.84 -28.61 -1.26
C GLU A 16 -1.51 -27.84 -1.27
N ARG A 17 -0.47 -28.38 -0.64
CA ARG A 17 0.87 -27.77 -0.63
C ARG A 17 1.49 -27.78 -2.02
N ILE A 18 1.43 -28.90 -2.73
CA ILE A 18 1.90 -29.04 -4.12
C ILE A 18 1.14 -28.08 -5.04
N PHE A 19 -0.18 -27.99 -4.87
CA PHE A 19 -1.00 -27.04 -5.62
C PHE A 19 -0.58 -25.59 -5.35
N ALA A 20 -0.45 -25.20 -4.08
CA ALA A 20 -0.08 -23.84 -3.70
C ALA A 20 1.31 -23.45 -4.22
N GLN A 21 2.26 -24.40 -4.16
CA GLN A 21 3.60 -24.22 -4.72
C GLN A 21 3.54 -24.04 -6.24
N SER A 22 2.83 -24.93 -6.94
CA SER A 22 2.69 -24.90 -8.41
C SER A 22 2.03 -23.61 -8.89
N LEU A 23 0.98 -23.16 -8.19
CA LEU A 23 0.32 -21.88 -8.46
C LEU A 23 1.26 -20.70 -8.22
N GLY A 24 2.00 -20.71 -7.11
CA GLY A 24 2.99 -19.68 -6.80
C GLY A 24 4.12 -19.61 -7.83
N GLU A 25 4.68 -20.75 -8.23
CA GLU A 25 5.72 -20.81 -9.26
C GLU A 25 5.25 -20.26 -10.60
N TRP A 26 4.04 -20.65 -11.03
CA TRP A 26 3.45 -20.11 -12.24
C TRP A 26 3.17 -18.60 -12.13
N LEU A 27 2.62 -18.10 -11.02
CA LEU A 27 2.41 -16.66 -10.83
C LEU A 27 3.72 -15.88 -10.90
N ARG A 28 4.83 -16.42 -10.36
CA ARG A 28 6.16 -15.81 -10.49
C ARG A 28 6.63 -15.79 -11.95
N SER A 29 6.40 -16.86 -12.72
CA SER A 29 6.78 -16.86 -14.14
C SER A 29 5.99 -15.84 -14.97
N GLU A 30 4.77 -15.51 -14.53
CA GLU A 30 3.94 -14.46 -15.12
C GLU A 30 4.26 -13.04 -14.59
N GLY A 31 5.28 -12.90 -13.72
CA GLY A 31 5.74 -11.61 -13.21
C GLY A 31 5.02 -11.09 -11.96
N TYR A 32 4.17 -11.89 -11.33
CA TYR A 32 3.51 -11.55 -10.05
C TYR A 32 4.39 -11.91 -8.84
N VAL A 33 4.04 -11.35 -7.68
CA VAL A 33 4.63 -11.70 -6.38
C VAL A 33 3.60 -12.52 -5.57
N PRO A 34 3.65 -13.85 -5.60
CA PRO A 34 2.70 -14.65 -4.82
C PRO A 34 3.09 -14.66 -3.34
N TYR A 35 2.08 -14.56 -2.49
CA TYR A 35 2.15 -14.91 -1.08
C TYR A 35 1.21 -16.09 -0.83
N VAL A 36 1.76 -17.21 -0.36
CA VAL A 36 0.97 -18.37 0.04
C VAL A 36 0.73 -18.26 1.53
N ALA A 37 -0.53 -18.23 1.95
CA ALA A 37 -0.90 -18.27 3.36
C ALA A 37 -0.36 -19.56 3.99
N ILE A 38 0.60 -19.42 4.90
CA ILE A 38 1.14 -20.52 5.69
C ILE A 38 0.30 -20.75 6.94
N GLU A 39 0.25 -21.99 7.41
CA GLU A 39 -0.41 -22.31 8.67
C GLU A 39 0.30 -21.58 9.83
N VAL A 40 -0.41 -20.63 10.43
CA VAL A 40 0.08 -19.83 11.57
C VAL A 40 -0.52 -20.35 12.86
N GLN A 41 0.32 -20.61 13.87
CA GLN A 41 -0.10 -21.22 15.13
C GLN A 41 -0.41 -20.19 16.24
N SER A 42 -0.26 -18.88 15.98
CA SER A 42 -0.52 -17.83 16.97
C SER A 42 -1.34 -16.66 16.43
N ILE A 43 -2.07 -16.00 17.33
CA ILE A 43 -2.84 -14.78 17.04
C ILE A 43 -1.93 -13.63 16.56
N LEU A 44 -0.71 -13.55 17.08
CA LEU A 44 0.25 -12.53 16.66
C LEU A 44 0.71 -12.76 15.22
N ASP A 45 0.99 -14.01 14.86
CA ASP A 45 1.38 -14.37 13.49
C ASP A 45 0.24 -14.17 12.49
N LEU A 46 -1.00 -14.38 12.94
CA LEU A 46 -2.20 -14.08 12.15
C LEU A 46 -2.35 -12.57 11.89
N ASN A 47 -2.19 -11.74 12.92
CA ASN A 47 -2.37 -10.29 12.83
C ASN A 47 -1.25 -9.59 12.05
N TYR A 48 0.01 -10.00 12.25
CA TYR A 48 1.15 -9.36 11.60
C TYR A 48 1.52 -10.02 10.27
N GLY A 49 1.43 -11.35 10.19
CA GLY A 49 1.70 -12.11 8.96
C GLY A 49 0.52 -12.02 8.00
N ILE A 50 -0.50 -12.85 8.21
CA ILE A 50 -1.60 -13.04 7.25
C ILE A 50 -2.35 -11.73 6.94
N ILE A 51 -2.76 -10.98 7.96
CA ILE A 51 -3.49 -9.72 7.76
C ILE A 51 -2.59 -8.64 7.14
N GLY A 52 -1.30 -8.58 7.51
CA GLY A 52 -0.34 -7.67 6.91
C GLY A 52 -0.15 -7.95 5.41
N GLU A 53 -0.05 -9.23 5.06
CA GLU A 53 0.12 -9.70 3.70
C GLU A 53 -1.14 -9.47 2.86
N LEU A 54 -2.34 -9.75 3.40
CA LEU A 54 -3.63 -9.37 2.80
C LEU A 54 -3.71 -7.86 2.53
N LYS A 55 -3.35 -7.05 3.53
CA LYS A 55 -3.41 -5.58 3.41
C LYS A 55 -2.53 -5.05 2.29
N THR A 56 -1.41 -5.71 1.99
CA THR A 56 -0.43 -5.30 0.98
C THR A 56 -0.58 -6.01 -0.36
N SER A 57 -1.53 -6.96 -0.48
CA SER A 57 -1.76 -7.68 -1.73
C SER A 57 -2.72 -6.94 -2.63
N ASP A 58 -2.54 -7.07 -3.94
CA ASP A 58 -3.33 -6.40 -4.97
C ASP A 58 -4.45 -7.29 -5.51
N TYR A 59 -4.19 -8.60 -5.52
CA TYR A 59 -5.11 -9.64 -5.94
C TYR A 59 -5.27 -10.71 -4.87
N TYR A 60 -6.42 -11.38 -4.88
CA TYR A 60 -6.74 -12.45 -3.93
C TYR A 60 -7.28 -13.67 -4.67
N ILE A 61 -6.70 -14.84 -4.40
CA ILE A 61 -7.14 -16.13 -4.92
C ILE A 61 -7.59 -16.97 -3.74
N PHE A 62 -8.82 -17.45 -3.78
CA PHE A 62 -9.41 -18.36 -2.81
C PHE A 62 -9.73 -19.70 -3.47
N VAL A 63 -9.27 -20.78 -2.85
CA VAL A 63 -9.51 -22.15 -3.31
C VAL A 63 -10.03 -22.97 -2.14
N ASN A 64 -11.32 -23.34 -2.21
CA ASN A 64 -11.97 -24.12 -1.17
C ASN A 64 -11.81 -25.61 -1.42
N PHE A 65 -10.69 -26.19 -0.96
CA PHE A 65 -10.50 -27.64 -0.97
C PHE A 65 -11.45 -28.32 0.01
N LYS A 66 -12.00 -29.47 -0.38
CA LYS A 66 -12.90 -30.29 0.43
C LYS A 66 -12.10 -31.03 1.50
N ARG A 67 -12.37 -30.75 2.78
CA ARG A 67 -11.65 -31.31 3.93
C ARG A 67 -12.57 -32.06 4.89
N GLU A 68 -12.97 -31.37 5.94
CA GLU A 68 -13.60 -31.92 7.14
C GLU A 68 -15.04 -32.31 6.87
N GLU A 69 -15.44 -33.49 7.34
CA GLU A 69 -16.85 -33.85 7.45
C GLU A 69 -17.43 -33.20 8.72
N VAL A 70 -18.52 -32.47 8.54
CA VAL A 70 -19.23 -31.78 9.60
C VAL A 70 -20.64 -32.37 9.71
N HIS A 71 -21.10 -32.48 10.94
CA HIS A 71 -22.42 -32.99 11.27
C HIS A 71 -23.32 -31.85 11.79
N ARG A 72 -24.46 -31.64 11.14
CA ARG A 72 -25.49 -30.70 11.61
C ARG A 72 -26.80 -31.46 11.78
N GLY A 73 -27.06 -31.92 13.00
CA GLY A 73 -28.16 -32.85 13.25
C GLY A 73 -27.94 -34.17 12.51
N THR A 74 -28.84 -34.54 11.62
CA THR A 74 -28.71 -35.74 10.76
C THR A 74 -27.97 -35.49 9.46
N GLU A 75 -27.73 -34.23 9.08
CA GLU A 75 -27.04 -33.88 7.84
C GLU A 75 -25.54 -34.04 7.99
N ARG A 76 -24.92 -34.63 6.95
CA ARG A 76 -23.47 -34.75 6.82
C ARG A 76 -23.05 -34.01 5.56
N PHE A 77 -22.08 -33.12 5.71
CA PHE A 77 -21.49 -32.42 4.58
C PHE A 77 -20.00 -32.26 4.82
N ARG A 78 -19.23 -32.08 3.74
CA ARG A 78 -17.83 -31.71 3.87
C ARG A 78 -17.67 -30.23 3.67
N ARG A 79 -16.87 -29.56 4.50
CA ARG A 79 -16.49 -28.15 4.31
C ARG A 79 -15.02 -28.05 3.92
N GLY A 80 -14.59 -26.87 3.55
CA GLY A 80 -13.17 -26.57 3.41
C GLY A 80 -12.55 -26.03 4.68
N SER A 81 -11.41 -25.35 4.50
CA SER A 81 -10.62 -24.80 5.60
C SER A 81 -11.33 -23.62 6.26
N LEU A 82 -11.59 -23.72 7.57
CA LEU A 82 -12.13 -22.60 8.36
C LEU A 82 -11.24 -21.35 8.23
N TYR A 83 -9.92 -21.52 8.25
CA TYR A 83 -8.97 -20.41 8.12
C TYR A 83 -9.05 -19.71 6.76
N THR A 84 -9.16 -20.48 5.68
CA THR A 84 -9.30 -19.93 4.32
C THR A 84 -10.60 -19.13 4.19
N HIS A 85 -11.69 -19.59 4.83
CA HIS A 85 -12.94 -18.83 4.91
C HIS A 85 -12.83 -17.54 5.74
N GLN A 86 -12.05 -17.56 6.83
CA GLN A 86 -11.76 -16.35 7.62
C GLN A 86 -10.94 -15.34 6.82
N GLU A 87 -9.93 -15.80 6.08
CA GLU A 87 -9.13 -14.95 5.18
C GLU A 87 -10.00 -14.32 4.09
N LEU A 88 -10.95 -15.07 3.52
CA LEU A 88 -11.92 -14.55 2.56
C LEU A 88 -12.79 -13.45 3.17
N ALA A 89 -13.26 -13.64 4.41
CA ALA A 89 -14.02 -12.62 5.11
C ALA A 89 -13.20 -11.35 5.37
N VAL A 90 -11.92 -11.49 5.77
CA VAL A 90 -11.02 -10.36 5.94
C VAL A 90 -10.75 -9.67 4.60
N ALA A 91 -10.47 -10.42 3.54
CA ALA A 91 -10.24 -9.89 2.19
C ALA A 91 -11.43 -9.06 1.70
N TYR A 92 -12.65 -9.56 1.90
CA TYR A 92 -13.87 -8.82 1.62
C TYR A 92 -13.97 -7.54 2.47
N ALA A 93 -13.76 -7.63 3.77
CA ALA A 93 -13.86 -6.49 4.70
C ALA A 93 -12.85 -5.37 4.42
N ILE A 94 -11.65 -5.70 3.92
CA ILE A 94 -10.62 -4.71 3.54
C ILE A 94 -10.74 -4.25 2.07
N GLY A 95 -11.83 -4.61 1.40
CA GLY A 95 -12.20 -4.11 0.08
C GLY A 95 -11.40 -4.70 -1.07
N PHE A 96 -11.11 -6.00 -1.05
CA PHE A 96 -10.63 -6.65 -2.28
C PHE A 96 -11.72 -6.64 -3.35
N GLU A 97 -11.46 -5.93 -4.44
CA GLU A 97 -12.34 -5.90 -5.61
C GLU A 97 -11.97 -6.99 -6.63
N ARG A 98 -10.68 -7.35 -6.71
CA ARG A 98 -10.15 -8.32 -7.68
C ARG A 98 -9.86 -9.65 -7.00
N MET A 99 -10.90 -10.47 -6.89
CA MET A 99 -10.86 -11.79 -6.27
C MET A 99 -11.17 -12.88 -7.30
N LEU A 100 -10.48 -14.02 -7.18
CA LEU A 100 -10.85 -15.26 -7.84
C LEU A 100 -11.19 -16.30 -6.79
N LEU A 101 -12.29 -17.01 -7.00
CA LEU A 101 -12.85 -17.96 -6.05
C LEU A 101 -13.08 -19.27 -6.78
N LEU A 102 -12.62 -20.38 -6.22
CA LEU A 102 -12.86 -21.72 -6.74
C LEU A 102 -13.34 -22.64 -5.61
N ASN A 103 -14.22 -23.58 -5.93
CA ASN A 103 -14.77 -24.54 -4.97
C ASN A 103 -14.50 -25.97 -5.41
N GLN A 104 -13.98 -26.83 -4.54
CA GLN A 104 -13.88 -28.24 -4.88
C GLN A 104 -15.26 -28.89 -4.82
N LYS A 105 -15.60 -29.75 -5.78
CA LYS A 105 -16.87 -30.47 -5.82
C LYS A 105 -17.12 -31.24 -4.52
N GLY A 106 -18.29 -30.98 -3.94
CA GLY A 106 -18.72 -31.54 -2.67
C GLY A 106 -18.16 -30.85 -1.44
N ALA A 107 -17.39 -29.76 -1.58
CA ALA A 107 -17.16 -28.82 -0.49
C ALA A 107 -18.38 -27.90 -0.36
N PHE A 108 -19.00 -27.93 0.81
CA PHE A 108 -20.15 -27.10 1.14
C PHE A 108 -19.74 -25.63 1.19
N PRO A 109 -20.43 -24.74 0.47
CA PRO A 109 -20.16 -23.31 0.53
C PRO A 109 -20.71 -22.76 1.85
N GLU A 110 -19.82 -22.35 2.75
CA GLU A 110 -20.18 -21.76 4.04
C GLU A 110 -19.64 -20.33 4.20
N GLY A 111 -19.99 -19.68 5.31
CA GLY A 111 -19.48 -18.36 5.65
C GLY A 111 -19.79 -17.30 4.59
N MET A 112 -18.81 -16.45 4.28
CA MET A 112 -18.98 -15.40 3.27
C MET A 112 -19.22 -15.95 1.86
N GLN A 113 -18.70 -17.14 1.55
CA GLN A 113 -18.83 -17.74 0.22
C GLN A 113 -20.29 -17.99 -0.16
N SER A 114 -21.15 -18.38 0.79
CA SER A 114 -22.57 -18.63 0.50
C SER A 114 -23.39 -17.37 0.22
N PHE A 115 -22.89 -16.19 0.63
CA PHE A 115 -23.57 -14.91 0.44
C PHE A 115 -22.99 -14.08 -0.71
N MET A 116 -21.79 -14.44 -1.20
CA MET A 116 -21.25 -13.80 -2.39
C MET A 116 -22.02 -14.26 -3.62
N VAL A 117 -22.69 -13.32 -4.28
CA VAL A 117 -23.38 -13.56 -5.56
C VAL A 117 -22.34 -13.69 -6.67
N SER A 118 -21.64 -14.82 -6.69
CA SER A 118 -20.67 -15.16 -7.73
C SER A 118 -20.92 -16.58 -8.23
N ASN A 119 -20.85 -16.76 -9.55
CA ASN A 119 -20.82 -18.09 -10.16
C ASN A 119 -19.42 -18.68 -9.93
N VAL A 120 -19.18 -19.20 -8.72
CA VAL A 120 -17.91 -19.80 -8.33
C VAL A 120 -17.68 -21.08 -9.14
N PRO A 121 -16.63 -21.15 -9.98
CA PRO A 121 -16.29 -22.37 -10.71
C PRO A 121 -15.96 -23.51 -9.74
N GLU A 122 -16.39 -24.71 -10.11
CA GLU A 122 -16.07 -25.92 -9.36
C GLU A 122 -14.98 -26.74 -10.04
N PHE A 123 -14.16 -27.43 -9.24
CA PHE A 123 -13.16 -28.37 -9.73
C PHE A 123 -13.22 -29.69 -8.96
N SER A 124 -12.75 -30.76 -9.57
CA SER A 124 -12.69 -32.10 -8.96
C SER A 124 -11.29 -32.38 -8.43
N GLU A 125 -10.28 -32.04 -9.23
CA GLU A 125 -8.86 -32.33 -8.99
C GLU A 125 -8.00 -31.05 -8.90
N PRO A 126 -6.89 -31.04 -8.14
CA PRO A 126 -6.03 -29.86 -8.01
C PRO A 126 -5.44 -29.36 -9.35
N ALA A 127 -5.13 -30.26 -10.29
CA ALA A 127 -4.63 -29.89 -11.61
C ALA A 127 -5.67 -29.12 -12.43
N GLU A 128 -6.94 -29.48 -12.32
CA GLU A 128 -8.07 -28.77 -12.95
C GLU A 128 -8.21 -27.36 -12.36
N ALA A 129 -8.07 -27.21 -11.04
CA ALA A 129 -8.13 -25.91 -10.37
C ALA A 129 -7.07 -24.94 -10.90
N LEU A 130 -5.86 -25.42 -11.18
CA LEU A 130 -4.77 -24.58 -11.70
C LEU A 130 -5.12 -24.01 -13.08
N GLU A 131 -5.64 -24.85 -13.98
CA GLU A 131 -6.07 -24.42 -15.32
C GLU A 131 -7.24 -23.44 -15.27
N LEU A 132 -8.21 -23.67 -14.38
CA LEU A 132 -9.32 -22.75 -14.15
C LEU A 132 -8.83 -21.39 -13.66
N ILE A 133 -7.84 -21.34 -12.75
CA ILE A 133 -7.24 -20.10 -12.27
C ILE A 133 -6.53 -19.36 -13.40
N ARG A 134 -5.73 -20.06 -14.21
CA ARG A 134 -5.03 -19.49 -15.37
C ARG A 134 -6.01 -18.83 -16.34
N ALA A 135 -7.06 -19.56 -16.70
CA ALA A 135 -8.12 -19.05 -17.58
C ALA A 135 -8.86 -17.85 -16.95
N ALA A 136 -9.15 -17.90 -15.65
CA ALA A 136 -9.85 -16.84 -14.95
C ALA A 136 -9.01 -15.55 -14.85
N ILE A 137 -7.71 -15.67 -14.58
CA ILE A 137 -6.76 -14.54 -14.58
C ILE A 137 -6.69 -13.89 -15.96
N GLY A 138 -6.56 -14.69 -17.02
CA GLY A 138 -6.55 -14.18 -18.40
C GLY A 138 -7.84 -13.46 -18.77
N LYS A 139 -9.00 -14.05 -18.43
CA LYS A 139 -10.32 -13.45 -18.66
C LYS A 139 -10.53 -12.17 -17.86
N ALA A 140 -10.07 -12.13 -16.62
CA ALA A 140 -10.17 -10.96 -15.75
C ALA A 140 -9.17 -9.85 -16.12
N GLY A 141 -8.25 -10.11 -17.05
CA GLY A 141 -7.25 -9.15 -17.49
C GLY A 141 -6.35 -8.68 -16.35
N TRP A 142 -6.00 -9.58 -15.43
CA TRP A 142 -5.03 -9.28 -14.38
C TRP A 142 -3.70 -8.90 -15.01
N ARG A 143 -3.04 -7.90 -14.42
CA ARG A 143 -1.76 -7.38 -14.87
C ARG A 143 -0.75 -7.36 -13.72
N PRO A 144 0.51 -7.75 -13.96
CA PRO A 144 1.58 -7.64 -12.97
C PRO A 144 1.90 -6.20 -12.57
N GLU A 145 1.53 -5.19 -13.36
CA GLU A 145 1.82 -3.79 -13.03
C GLU A 145 0.71 -3.11 -12.22
N TYR A 146 -0.41 -3.79 -12.02
CA TYR A 146 -1.53 -3.27 -11.23
C TYR A 146 -1.14 -3.18 -9.76
N SER A 147 -1.55 -2.10 -9.11
CA SER A 147 -1.58 -2.07 -7.66
C SER A 147 -2.81 -1.34 -7.16
N ARG A 148 -3.42 -1.86 -6.09
CA ARG A 148 -4.52 -1.18 -5.39
C ARG A 148 -4.03 -0.10 -4.41
N HIS A 149 -2.72 0.11 -4.34
CA HIS A 149 -2.08 1.09 -3.48
C HIS A 149 -1.57 2.29 -4.27
N LEU A 150 -1.59 3.46 -3.62
CA LEU A 150 -0.72 4.55 -4.04
C LEU A 150 0.73 4.19 -3.74
N SER A 151 1.66 4.65 -4.57
CA SER A 151 3.09 4.40 -4.39
C SER A 151 3.91 5.67 -4.62
N LEU A 152 5.09 5.73 -4.01
CA LEU A 152 6.07 6.77 -4.32
C LEU A 152 6.76 6.44 -5.64
N ALA A 153 6.60 7.28 -6.65
CA ALA A 153 7.31 7.15 -7.92
C ALA A 153 8.69 7.79 -7.87
N SER A 154 8.79 8.98 -7.31
CA SER A 154 10.06 9.68 -7.14
C SER A 154 10.02 10.60 -5.93
N LEU A 155 11.20 10.85 -5.40
CA LEU A 155 11.48 11.91 -4.45
C LEU A 155 12.49 12.79 -5.17
N ASP A 156 12.26 14.09 -5.29
CA ASP A 156 13.09 15.00 -6.09
C ASP A 156 13.25 16.34 -5.40
N LEU A 157 14.32 17.07 -5.70
CA LEU A 157 14.42 18.46 -5.29
C LEU A 157 14.00 19.37 -6.42
N GLY A 158 12.95 20.14 -6.17
CA GLY A 158 12.46 21.14 -7.10
C GLY A 158 13.48 22.23 -7.43
N PRO A 159 13.16 23.03 -8.46
CA PRO A 159 13.93 24.22 -8.77
C PRO A 159 13.89 25.21 -7.61
N GLU A 160 14.78 26.19 -7.67
CA GLU A 160 14.69 27.34 -6.78
C GLU A 160 13.43 28.15 -7.10
N ILE A 161 12.66 28.46 -6.07
CA ILE A 161 11.45 29.27 -6.13
C ILE A 161 11.54 30.44 -5.16
N THR A 162 10.73 31.47 -5.41
CA THR A 162 10.48 32.52 -4.41
C THR A 162 9.23 32.15 -3.64
N TYR A 163 9.38 31.92 -2.34
CA TYR A 163 8.32 31.59 -1.41
C TYR A 163 7.83 32.85 -0.69
N TYR A 164 6.51 33.03 -0.67
CA TYR A 164 5.84 34.15 0.00
C TYR A 164 4.98 33.59 1.14
N ASP A 165 5.27 33.98 2.38
CA ASP A 165 4.50 33.59 3.58
C ASP A 165 3.66 34.76 4.12
N HIS A 166 3.32 35.71 3.26
CA HIS A 166 2.50 36.91 3.52
C HIS A 166 2.97 37.87 4.63
N ALA A 167 3.98 37.53 5.46
CA ALA A 167 4.52 38.44 6.48
C ALA A 167 6.04 38.47 6.61
N SER A 168 6.78 37.62 5.91
CA SER A 168 8.24 37.74 5.79
C SER A 168 8.60 38.32 4.43
N PRO A 169 9.79 38.95 4.29
CA PRO A 169 10.35 39.18 2.97
C PRO A 169 10.38 37.88 2.16
N PRO A 170 10.24 37.96 0.82
CA PRO A 170 10.22 36.78 -0.03
C PRO A 170 11.47 35.92 0.21
N ARG A 171 11.27 34.63 0.45
CA ARG A 171 12.35 33.69 0.75
C ARG A 171 12.73 32.96 -0.52
N ARG A 172 14.03 32.86 -0.78
CA ARG A 172 14.52 31.94 -1.82
C ARG A 172 14.47 30.55 -1.24
N ALA A 173 13.85 29.60 -1.93
CA ALA A 173 13.63 28.28 -1.38
C ALA A 173 13.78 27.17 -2.43
N ARG A 174 14.09 25.96 -1.98
CA ARG A 174 13.94 24.73 -2.78
C ARG A 174 13.01 23.77 -2.04
N VAL A 175 12.23 23.01 -2.80
CA VAL A 175 11.18 22.14 -2.24
C VAL A 175 11.50 20.69 -2.51
N LEU A 176 11.55 19.87 -1.46
CA LEU A 176 11.58 18.42 -1.59
C LEU A 176 10.19 17.95 -2.02
N LEU A 177 10.10 17.42 -3.23
CA LEU A 177 8.90 16.99 -3.90
C LEU A 177 8.77 15.48 -3.83
N ALA A 178 7.57 14.98 -3.51
CA ALA A 178 7.22 13.58 -3.65
C ALA A 178 6.20 13.39 -4.77
N THR A 179 6.57 12.60 -5.77
CA THR A 179 5.68 12.20 -6.85
C THR A 179 4.97 10.92 -6.44
N ILE A 180 3.66 11.01 -6.22
CA ILE A 180 2.80 9.89 -5.85
C ILE A 180 2.12 9.35 -7.10
N ARG A 181 2.16 8.04 -7.28
CA ARG A 181 1.58 7.34 -8.42
C ARG A 181 0.35 6.56 -8.02
N ASN A 182 -0.68 6.69 -8.85
CA ASN A 182 -1.80 5.78 -8.85
C ASN A 182 -1.54 4.65 -9.87
N GLY A 183 -1.33 3.43 -9.38
CA GLY A 183 -1.10 2.24 -10.22
C GLY A 183 -2.39 1.62 -10.78
N ARG A 184 -3.56 2.01 -10.25
CA ARG A 184 -4.85 1.49 -10.72
C ARG A 184 -5.17 2.03 -12.11
N SER A 185 -5.76 1.19 -12.95
CA SER A 185 -6.23 1.55 -14.30
C SER A 185 -7.73 1.85 -14.35
N ASP A 186 -8.46 1.59 -13.27
CA ASP A 186 -9.91 1.58 -13.21
C ASP A 186 -10.50 2.73 -12.39
N ILE A 187 -9.83 3.17 -11.31
CA ILE A 187 -10.31 4.29 -10.48
C ILE A 187 -9.23 5.36 -10.24
N GLY A 188 -9.66 6.61 -10.13
CA GLY A 188 -8.83 7.73 -9.71
C GLY A 188 -8.76 7.83 -8.18
N ALA A 189 -7.60 8.23 -7.65
CA ALA A 189 -7.44 8.58 -6.23
C ALA A 189 -7.96 10.01 -6.01
N MET A 190 -9.23 10.10 -5.64
CA MET A 190 -9.90 11.39 -5.46
C MET A 190 -9.56 12.00 -4.10
N GLN A 191 -9.51 13.33 -4.07
CA GLN A 191 -9.19 14.12 -2.88
C GLN A 191 -7.89 13.69 -2.21
N ALA A 192 -6.86 13.39 -3.00
CA ALA A 192 -5.57 12.98 -2.46
C ALA A 192 -4.94 14.15 -1.69
N VAL A 193 -4.57 13.92 -0.43
CA VAL A 193 -3.93 14.89 0.46
C VAL A 193 -2.73 14.25 1.13
N ALA A 194 -1.65 15.02 1.31
CA ALA A 194 -0.46 14.58 2.03
C ALA A 194 -0.32 15.36 3.34
N ARG A 195 0.27 14.76 4.37
CA ARG A 195 0.63 15.43 5.63
C ARG A 195 1.87 14.83 6.27
N LEU A 196 2.58 15.62 7.07
CA LEU A 196 3.56 15.09 8.01
C LEU A 196 2.82 14.58 9.24
N SER A 197 3.02 13.30 9.60
CA SER A 197 2.40 12.68 10.77
C SER A 197 3.28 12.82 12.02
N SER A 198 4.54 12.41 11.91
CA SER A 198 5.51 12.45 13.00
C SER A 198 6.93 12.59 12.46
N LEU A 199 7.85 12.99 13.32
CA LEU A 199 9.28 12.94 13.03
C LEU A 199 10.09 12.42 14.22
N VAL A 200 11.25 11.85 13.92
CA VAL A 200 12.29 11.52 14.89
C VAL A 200 13.40 12.55 14.75
N GLY A 201 13.70 13.23 15.86
CA GLY A 201 14.75 14.24 15.94
C GLY A 201 16.16 13.64 15.88
N ALA A 202 17.16 14.49 15.74
CA ALA A 202 18.58 14.09 15.79
C ALA A 202 19.00 13.50 17.16
N ASP A 203 18.23 13.78 18.21
CA ASP A 203 18.37 13.22 19.55
C ASP A 203 17.72 11.82 19.69
N GLY A 204 17.08 11.32 18.62
CA GLY A 204 16.33 10.06 18.63
C GLY A 204 14.91 10.18 19.21
N THR A 205 14.49 11.38 19.63
CA THR A 205 13.16 11.56 20.20
C THR A 205 12.10 11.61 19.11
N ARG A 206 11.10 10.73 19.20
CA ARG A 206 9.93 10.79 18.33
C ARG A 206 8.94 11.83 18.86
N ARG A 207 8.44 12.69 17.96
CA ARG A 207 7.36 13.64 18.24
C ARG A 207 6.34 13.65 17.12
N GLU A 208 5.10 13.95 17.46
CA GLU A 208 4.06 14.28 16.48
C GLU A 208 4.47 15.52 15.69
N SER A 209 3.97 15.62 14.46
CA SER A 209 4.20 16.81 13.65
C SER A 209 3.65 18.05 14.37
N PRO A 210 4.41 19.15 14.48
CA PRO A 210 3.91 20.40 15.04
C PRO A 210 2.80 21.01 14.18
N ASP A 211 2.67 20.56 12.93
CA ASP A 211 1.62 20.93 12.00
C ASP A 211 1.05 19.69 11.30
N ARG A 212 -0.24 19.41 11.55
CA ARG A 212 -0.96 18.25 11.01
C ARG A 212 -1.84 18.60 9.82
N SER A 213 -1.73 19.83 9.31
CA SER A 213 -2.51 20.34 8.17
C SER A 213 -2.01 19.72 6.86
N HIS A 214 -2.83 19.80 5.81
CA HIS A 214 -2.48 19.24 4.51
C HIS A 214 -1.33 20.01 3.85
N LEU A 215 -0.42 19.28 3.23
CA LEU A 215 0.70 19.79 2.46
C LEU A 215 0.26 20.26 1.08
N LYS A 216 1.01 21.22 0.53
CA LYS A 216 0.72 21.83 -0.76
C LYS A 216 0.77 20.78 -1.87
N ALA A 217 -0.27 20.77 -2.70
CA ALA A 217 -0.26 20.06 -3.98
C ALA A 217 0.47 20.93 -5.01
N THR A 218 1.61 20.46 -5.50
CA THR A 218 2.42 21.20 -6.49
C THR A 218 1.61 21.40 -7.77
N GLY A 219 1.73 22.57 -8.39
CA GLY A 219 1.01 22.90 -9.62
C GLY A 219 -0.47 23.25 -9.44
N HIS A 220 -0.98 23.25 -8.20
CA HIS A 220 -2.38 23.55 -7.89
C HIS A 220 -2.47 24.70 -6.89
N SER A 221 -3.60 25.43 -6.86
CA SER A 221 -3.85 26.45 -5.83
C SER A 221 -4.20 25.84 -4.47
N GLY A 222 -4.73 24.61 -4.43
CA GLY A 222 -5.14 23.91 -3.22
C GLY A 222 -4.08 23.01 -2.56
N TYR A 223 -4.56 22.20 -1.61
CA TYR A 223 -3.81 21.20 -0.82
C TYR A 223 -4.30 19.78 -1.07
N SER A 224 -5.23 19.62 -2.00
CA SER A 224 -5.81 18.35 -2.43
C SER A 224 -5.83 18.32 -3.96
N GLN A 225 -5.63 17.14 -4.52
CA GLN A 225 -5.69 16.91 -5.96
C GLN A 225 -6.20 15.51 -6.28
N ALA A 226 -6.71 15.30 -7.49
CA ALA A 226 -7.06 13.97 -7.97
C ALA A 226 -5.85 13.33 -8.66
N ILE A 227 -5.57 12.06 -8.38
CA ILE A 227 -4.57 11.27 -9.11
C ILE A 227 -5.32 10.30 -10.02
N LEU A 228 -5.43 10.67 -11.30
CA LEU A 228 -6.15 9.86 -12.29
C LEU A 228 -5.54 8.46 -12.44
N PRO A 229 -6.29 7.47 -12.99
CA PRO A 229 -5.76 6.15 -13.26
C PRO A 229 -4.43 6.21 -14.03
N GLN A 230 -3.46 5.40 -13.60
CA GLN A 230 -2.11 5.31 -14.19
C GLN A 230 -1.34 6.64 -14.27
N SER A 231 -1.73 7.64 -13.48
CA SER A 231 -1.14 8.97 -13.45
C SER A 231 -0.35 9.23 -12.16
N THR A 232 0.22 10.43 -12.08
CA THR A 232 0.99 10.90 -10.93
C THR A 232 0.54 12.28 -10.46
N ALA A 233 0.85 12.58 -9.22
CA ALA A 233 0.62 13.87 -8.57
C ALA A 233 1.80 14.20 -7.67
N VAL A 234 2.09 15.49 -7.47
CA VAL A 234 3.26 15.93 -6.73
C VAL A 234 2.84 16.72 -5.48
N PHE A 235 3.48 16.42 -4.35
CA PHE A 235 3.28 17.12 -3.09
C PHE A 235 4.59 17.71 -2.56
N ASP A 236 4.50 18.90 -1.98
CA ASP A 236 5.61 19.58 -1.33
C ASP A 236 5.83 18.98 0.07
N LEU A 237 6.85 18.14 0.24
CA LEU A 237 7.13 17.51 1.54
C LEU A 237 7.80 18.49 2.51
N LEU A 238 8.86 19.15 2.05
CA LEU A 238 9.68 20.08 2.86
C LEU A 238 10.18 21.23 2.00
N THR A 239 10.32 22.39 2.60
CA THR A 239 10.90 23.59 1.99
C THR A 239 12.20 23.95 2.70
N ILE A 240 13.29 24.06 1.93
CA ILE A 240 14.61 24.51 2.39
C ILE A 240 14.68 26.01 2.15
N ASP A 241 14.85 26.81 3.20
CA ASP A 241 15.07 28.25 3.08
C ASP A 241 16.53 28.52 2.72
N LEU A 242 16.80 29.04 1.51
CA LEU A 242 18.16 29.31 1.06
C LEU A 242 18.80 30.53 1.74
N ASN A 243 17.99 31.40 2.34
CA ASN A 243 18.48 32.52 3.14
C ASN A 243 18.83 32.06 4.58
N SER A 244 18.22 30.98 5.06
CA SER A 244 18.47 30.38 6.38
C SER A 244 18.51 28.86 6.27
N PRO A 245 19.56 28.30 5.66
CA PRO A 245 19.59 26.91 5.22
C PRO A 245 19.57 25.88 6.35
N SER A 246 19.82 26.27 7.60
CA SER A 246 19.63 25.41 8.76
C SER A 246 18.15 25.14 9.08
N GLN A 247 17.21 25.89 8.50
CA GLN A 247 15.79 25.81 8.79
C GLN A 247 15.01 25.18 7.63
N LEU A 248 14.20 24.17 7.97
CA LEU A 248 13.30 23.48 7.05
C LEU A 248 11.86 23.67 7.49
N TYR A 249 11.00 23.95 6.53
CA TYR A 249 9.60 24.33 6.74
C TYR A 249 8.65 23.38 6.04
N LEU A 250 7.41 23.27 6.54
CA LEU A 250 6.32 22.65 5.79
C LEU A 250 5.56 23.69 5.00
N ASN A 251 5.32 23.40 3.72
CA ASN A 251 4.40 24.18 2.90
C ASN A 251 2.99 23.61 3.07
N SER A 252 2.31 24.01 4.14
CA SER A 252 1.03 23.45 4.56
C SER A 252 -0.12 24.45 4.49
N SER A 253 -1.33 23.95 4.66
CA SER A 253 -2.56 24.74 4.83
C SER A 253 -2.68 25.41 6.19
N HIS A 254 -1.71 25.22 7.08
CA HIS A 254 -1.69 25.90 8.36
C HIS A 254 -1.38 27.38 8.15
N ASP A 255 -2.38 28.22 8.35
CA ASP A 255 -2.29 29.66 8.15
C ASP A 255 -1.77 30.35 9.41
N VAL A 256 -0.54 30.01 9.81
CA VAL A 256 0.17 30.63 10.93
C VAL A 256 1.35 31.41 10.44
N VAL A 257 1.47 32.63 10.98
CA VAL A 257 2.40 33.63 10.52
C VAL A 257 3.08 34.30 11.74
N PRO A 258 4.43 34.28 11.84
CA PRO A 258 5.35 33.63 10.92
C PRO A 258 5.31 32.10 11.05
N ARG A 259 5.60 31.39 9.95
CA ARG A 259 5.72 29.92 9.98
C ARG A 259 6.94 29.52 10.81
N ALA A 260 6.76 28.54 11.70
CA ALA A 260 7.85 27.94 12.46
C ALA A 260 8.54 26.83 11.63
N PRO A 261 9.87 26.70 11.72
CA PRO A 261 10.57 25.57 11.11
C PRO A 261 10.21 24.26 11.83
N VAL A 262 10.07 23.19 11.06
CA VAL A 262 9.88 21.83 11.60
C VAL A 262 11.21 21.20 11.98
N ILE A 263 12.29 21.63 11.31
CA ILE A 263 13.68 21.31 11.65
C ILE A 263 14.45 22.64 11.66
N ASP A 264 15.10 22.95 12.78
CA ASP A 264 15.77 24.22 13.01
C ASP A 264 17.30 24.09 13.18
N LYS A 265 17.82 22.85 13.17
CA LYS A 265 19.23 22.54 13.40
C LYS A 265 19.72 21.41 12.48
N PRO A 266 21.01 21.39 12.11
CA PRO A 266 21.62 20.23 11.45
C PRO A 266 21.48 18.95 12.27
N GLY A 267 21.40 17.80 11.60
CA GLY A 267 21.21 16.50 12.21
C GLY A 267 20.61 15.48 11.25
N ASN A 268 20.45 14.24 11.73
CA ASN A 268 19.75 13.19 11.01
C ASN A 268 18.31 13.12 11.51
N TYR A 269 17.35 13.05 10.59
CA TYR A 269 15.94 13.04 10.92
C TYR A 269 15.23 11.93 10.15
N GLU A 270 14.24 11.31 10.78
CA GLU A 270 13.27 10.44 10.12
C GLU A 270 11.92 11.16 10.10
N LEU A 271 11.34 11.35 8.92
CA LEU A 271 10.04 12.00 8.76
C LEU A 271 9.04 11.00 8.19
N LEU A 272 7.90 10.86 8.88
CA LEU A 272 6.83 9.97 8.47
C LEU A 272 5.68 10.78 7.86
N TYR A 273 5.48 10.64 6.55
CA TYR A 273 4.37 11.25 5.83
C TYR A 273 3.24 10.24 5.61
N GLU A 274 2.02 10.77 5.51
CA GLU A 274 0.83 10.01 5.15
C GLU A 274 0.15 10.66 3.95
N VAL A 275 -0.25 9.84 2.98
CA VAL A 275 -1.09 10.26 1.86
C VAL A 275 -2.42 9.53 1.94
N TYR A 276 -3.49 10.32 2.04
CA TYR A 276 -4.87 9.85 2.08
C TYR A 276 -5.53 10.10 0.74
N SER A 277 -6.43 9.22 0.33
CA SER A 277 -7.34 9.44 -0.79
C SER A 277 -8.54 8.51 -0.67
N SER A 278 -9.66 8.88 -1.31
CA SER A 278 -10.85 8.03 -1.30
C SER A 278 -10.64 6.77 -2.13
N GLY A 279 -10.99 5.61 -1.58
CA GLY A 279 -10.91 4.31 -2.28
C GLY A 279 -9.51 3.68 -2.31
N PHE A 280 -8.53 4.23 -1.57
CA PHE A 280 -7.19 3.67 -1.46
C PHE A 280 -6.77 3.53 0.01
N PRO A 281 -6.01 2.48 0.36
CA PRO A 281 -5.32 2.42 1.63
C PRO A 281 -4.35 3.60 1.81
N VAL A 282 -4.14 4.03 3.05
CA VAL A 282 -3.20 5.11 3.38
C VAL A 282 -1.79 4.72 2.97
N LEU A 283 -1.16 5.55 2.14
CA LEU A 283 0.26 5.42 1.82
C LEU A 283 1.08 6.10 2.91
N ARG A 284 2.02 5.36 3.51
CA ARG A 284 2.97 5.90 4.50
C ARG A 284 4.36 5.96 3.88
N LEU A 285 5.01 7.11 4.00
CA LEU A 285 6.35 7.36 3.45
C LEU A 285 7.30 7.70 4.59
N ARG A 286 8.34 6.90 4.77
CA ARG A 286 9.45 7.24 5.67
C ARG A 286 10.56 7.90 4.86
N VAL A 287 10.83 9.17 5.17
CA VAL A 287 11.87 9.97 4.52
C VAL A 287 12.97 10.28 5.51
N ASP A 288 14.17 9.78 5.24
CA ASP A 288 15.38 10.08 6.00
C ASP A 288 16.02 11.35 5.44
N ILE A 289 16.32 12.29 6.33
CA ILE A 289 16.97 13.56 6.00
C ILE A 289 18.32 13.64 6.72
N GLU A 290 19.39 13.76 5.95
CA GLU A 290 20.73 14.11 6.41
C GLU A 290 20.88 15.63 6.27
N HIS A 291 20.59 16.37 7.35
CA HIS A 291 20.63 17.83 7.36
C HIS A 291 21.98 18.36 7.83
N THR A 292 22.68 19.07 6.96
CA THR A 292 24.04 19.58 7.22
C THR A 292 24.08 21.09 7.48
N GLY A 293 22.95 21.78 7.42
CA GLY A 293 22.90 23.25 7.46
C GLY A 293 23.35 23.92 6.16
N ASN A 294 23.74 23.15 5.15
CA ASN A 294 24.09 23.65 3.82
C ASN A 294 23.19 22.95 2.78
N PRO A 295 22.46 23.70 1.93
CA PRO A 295 21.50 23.10 1.01
C PRO A 295 22.13 22.14 0.02
N LYS A 296 23.42 22.33 -0.34
CA LYS A 296 24.16 21.52 -1.35
C LYS A 296 24.63 20.15 -0.84
N THR A 297 24.57 19.96 0.47
CA THR A 297 25.05 18.75 1.15
C THR A 297 23.95 18.08 1.94
N LEU A 298 22.75 18.65 1.93
CA LEU A 298 21.56 18.03 2.48
C LEU A 298 21.22 16.80 1.62
N ARG A 299 20.75 15.71 2.23
CA ARG A 299 20.32 14.52 1.47
C ARG A 299 18.97 14.03 1.95
N ALA A 300 18.15 13.56 1.02
CA ALA A 300 16.90 12.91 1.32
C ALA A 300 16.84 11.52 0.68
N ARG A 301 16.28 10.56 1.40
CA ARG A 301 16.04 9.19 0.93
C ARG A 301 14.70 8.72 1.45
N CYS A 302 13.99 7.91 0.68
CA CYS A 302 12.79 7.23 1.15
C CYS A 302 13.01 5.73 1.15
N GLU A 303 12.62 5.04 2.23
CA GLU A 303 12.58 3.58 2.25
C GLU A 303 11.74 3.05 1.08
N GLY A 304 12.22 1.98 0.43
CA GLY A 304 11.53 1.37 -0.72
C GLY A 304 11.79 2.04 -2.07
N THR A 305 12.62 3.08 -2.14
CA THR A 305 13.09 3.68 -3.40
C THR A 305 14.60 3.52 -3.57
N THR A 306 15.05 3.17 -4.78
CA THR A 306 16.49 3.13 -5.13
C THR A 306 17.10 4.52 -5.33
N ASN A 307 16.28 5.57 -5.34
CA ASN A 307 16.70 6.94 -5.61
C ASN A 307 17.22 7.62 -4.34
N LYS A 308 18.54 7.87 -4.30
CA LYS A 308 19.14 8.80 -3.35
C LYS A 308 19.12 10.18 -3.97
N VAL A 309 18.45 11.15 -3.36
CA VAL A 309 18.49 12.53 -3.86
C VAL A 309 19.48 13.33 -3.03
N ARG A 310 20.48 13.85 -3.74
CA ARG A 310 21.38 14.85 -3.19
C ARG A 310 20.69 16.21 -3.37
N LEU A 311 20.42 16.87 -2.25
CA LEU A 311 19.75 18.16 -2.21
C LEU A 311 20.76 19.28 -2.49
#